data_AF-A0A6B3HTX8-F1
#
_entry.id   AF-A0A6B3HTX8-F1
#
_cell.length_a   1.000
_cell.length_b   1.000
_cell.length_c   1.000
_cell.angle_alpha   90.00
_cell.angle_beta   90.00
_cell.angle_gamma   90.00
#
_symmetry.space_group_name_H-M   'P 1'
#
loop_
_entity.id
_entity.type
_entity.pdbx_description
1 polymer ?
#
loop_
_entity_poly.entity_id
_entity_poly.type
_entity_poly.pdbx_seq_one_letter_code
_entity_poly.pdbx_strand_id
1 'polypeptide(L)'
;ISAAHRDKVEAYVAEGIAEGAVLRCGGARPDDPALADGFYYPPTVLDECRSSMSVVRDESFGPVLTVERFRDEDEAVRLANDTVYGLAGAVWTQDGGRAHRVASRLR
;
A
#
# COMPACT_ATOMS: atom_id res chain seq x y z
N ILE A 1 -11.96 14.26 -0.22
CA ILE A 1 -11.16 15.41 0.28
C ILE A 1 -11.07 16.54 -0.76
N SER A 2 -10.54 16.34 -1.97
CA SER A 2 -10.52 17.37 -3.02
C SER A 2 -10.18 16.72 -4.38
N ALA A 3 -10.38 17.46 -5.49
CA ALA A 3 -9.93 17.04 -6.81
C ALA A 3 -8.41 16.79 -6.85
N ALA A 4 -7.64 17.74 -6.32
CA ALA A 4 -6.18 17.64 -6.28
C ALA A 4 -5.67 16.39 -5.54
N HIS A 5 -6.35 15.99 -4.46
CA HIS A 5 -6.01 14.76 -3.74
C HIS A 5 -6.31 13.50 -4.57
N ARG A 6 -7.47 13.45 -5.24
CA ARG A 6 -7.82 12.34 -6.13
C ARG A 6 -6.81 12.23 -7.27
N ASP A 7 -6.45 13.34 -7.90
CA ASP A 7 -5.49 13.38 -9.01
C ASP A 7 -4.08 12.95 -8.55
N LYS A 8 -3.67 13.28 -7.31
CA LYS A 8 -2.43 12.76 -6.71
C LYS A 8 -2.47 11.23 -6.56
N VAL A 9 -3.57 10.68 -6.06
CA VAL A 9 -3.74 9.23 -5.89
C VAL A 9 -3.76 8.51 -7.25
N GLU A 10 -4.39 9.09 -8.27
CA GLU A 10 -4.37 8.56 -9.64
C GLU A 10 -2.95 8.49 -10.21
N ALA A 11 -2.17 9.57 -10.07
CA ALA A 11 -0.79 9.61 -10.52
C ALA A 11 0.08 8.57 -9.80
N TYR A 12 -0.08 8.45 -8.47
CA TYR A 12 0.62 7.45 -7.65
C TYR A 12 0.34 6.01 -8.13
N VAL A 13 -0.92 5.66 -8.38
CA VAL A 13 -1.29 4.33 -8.86
C VAL A 13 -0.76 4.09 -10.28
N ALA A 14 -0.84 5.08 -11.16
CA ALA A 14 -0.31 4.97 -12.52
C ALA A 14 1.21 4.76 -12.54
N GLU A 15 1.95 5.44 -11.66
CA GLU A 15 3.40 5.25 -11.52
C GLU A 15 3.74 3.83 -11.04
N GLY A 16 3.06 3.32 -10.01
CA GLY A 16 3.29 1.94 -9.55
C GLY A 16 3.04 0.89 -10.65
N ILE A 17 2.01 1.08 -11.47
CA ILE A 17 1.76 0.21 -12.63
C ILE A 17 2.92 0.31 -13.64
N ALA A 18 3.42 1.53 -13.91
CA ALA A 18 4.55 1.74 -14.81
C ALA A 18 5.86 1.11 -14.29
N GLU A 19 6.04 1.03 -12.96
CA GLU A 19 7.17 0.35 -12.31
C GLU A 19 7.02 -1.18 -12.28
N GLY A 20 5.86 -1.70 -12.72
CA GLY A 20 5.58 -3.12 -12.87
C GLY A 20 4.78 -3.74 -11.73
N ALA A 21 4.08 -2.95 -10.91
CA ALA A 21 3.06 -3.48 -10.02
C ALA A 21 1.85 -3.99 -10.82
N VAL A 22 1.15 -4.99 -10.28
CA VAL A 22 -0.03 -5.60 -10.90
C VAL A 22 -1.30 -5.07 -10.25
N LEU A 23 -2.12 -4.35 -11.02
CA LEU A 23 -3.43 -3.89 -10.56
C LEU A 23 -4.40 -5.06 -10.44
N ARG A 24 -4.86 -5.35 -9.22
CA ARG A 24 -5.81 -6.46 -8.94
C ARG A 24 -7.27 -5.99 -8.94
N CYS A 25 -7.54 -4.78 -8.46
CA CYS A 25 -8.86 -4.16 -8.48
C CYS A 25 -8.73 -2.63 -8.32
N GLY A 26 -9.80 -1.91 -8.64
CA GLY A 26 -9.84 -0.45 -8.54
C GLY A 26 -8.98 0.22 -9.61
N GLY A 27 -8.23 1.25 -9.23
CA GLY A 27 -7.24 1.89 -10.10
C GLY A 27 -7.78 2.87 -11.14
N ALA A 28 -9.09 3.12 -11.17
CA ALA A 28 -9.71 4.06 -12.09
C ALA A 28 -10.91 4.75 -11.41
N ARG A 29 -11.26 5.95 -11.86
CA ARG A 29 -12.46 6.65 -11.38
C ARG A 29 -13.71 5.78 -11.61
N PRO A 30 -14.68 5.77 -10.68
CA PRO A 30 -15.92 5.04 -10.89
C PRO A 30 -16.70 5.61 -12.08
N ASP A 31 -17.37 4.73 -12.81
CA ASP A 31 -18.20 5.04 -13.98
C ASP A 31 -19.69 5.23 -13.63
N ASP A 32 -20.08 4.96 -12.38
CA ASP A 32 -21.43 5.19 -11.85
C ASP A 32 -21.80 6.68 -11.96
N PRO A 33 -22.84 7.05 -12.74
CA PRO A 33 -23.31 8.42 -12.85
C PRO A 33 -23.65 9.08 -11.51
N ALA A 34 -24.09 8.31 -10.51
CA ALA A 34 -24.40 8.81 -9.18
C ALA A 34 -23.15 9.32 -8.42
N LEU A 35 -21.96 8.92 -8.87
CA LEU A 35 -20.67 9.30 -8.28
C LEU A 35 -19.92 10.36 -9.10
N ALA A 36 -20.46 10.78 -10.26
CA ALA A 36 -19.75 11.63 -11.22
C ALA A 36 -19.32 13.00 -10.65
N ASP A 37 -20.13 13.58 -9.76
CA ASP A 37 -19.87 14.91 -9.18
C ASP A 37 -18.95 14.89 -7.94
N GLY A 38 -18.45 13.71 -7.56
CA GLY A 38 -17.59 13.54 -6.39
C GLY A 38 -16.11 13.32 -6.70
N PHE A 39 -15.29 13.35 -5.65
CA PHE A 39 -13.87 13.00 -5.72
C PHE A 39 -13.65 11.55 -5.29
N TYR A 40 -14.43 10.64 -5.86
CA TYR A 40 -14.38 9.23 -5.54
C TYR A 40 -13.20 8.55 -6.23
N TYR A 41 -12.57 7.63 -5.49
CA TYR A 41 -11.56 6.72 -6.00
C TYR A 41 -11.81 5.35 -5.36
N PRO A 42 -11.93 4.27 -6.14
CA PRO A 42 -12.29 2.97 -5.59
C PRO A 42 -11.14 2.37 -4.76
N PRO A 43 -11.46 1.49 -3.80
CA PRO A 43 -10.47 0.64 -3.15
C PRO A 43 -9.59 -0.05 -4.20
N THR A 44 -8.28 0.13 -4.08
CA THR A 44 -7.30 -0.29 -5.07
C THR A 44 -6.26 -1.20 -4.44
N VAL A 45 -5.99 -2.34 -5.09
CA VAL A 45 -4.96 -3.29 -4.64
C VAL A 45 -3.90 -3.44 -5.73
N LEU A 46 -2.67 -3.12 -5.37
CA LEU A 46 -1.47 -3.35 -6.17
C LEU A 46 -0.71 -4.55 -5.61
N ASP A 47 -0.50 -5.57 -6.43
CA ASP A 47 0.22 -6.79 -6.09
C ASP A 47 1.55 -6.85 -6.85
N GLU A 48 2.41 -7.79 -6.45
CA GLU A 48 3.79 -7.94 -6.97
C GLU A 48 4.64 -6.68 -6.80
N CYS A 49 4.34 -5.89 -5.75
CA CYS A 49 5.12 -4.73 -5.39
C CYS A 49 6.51 -5.14 -4.88
N ARG A 50 7.48 -4.23 -5.02
CA ARG A 50 8.85 -4.39 -4.53
C ARG A 50 9.23 -3.15 -3.71
N SER A 51 10.04 -3.30 -2.68
CA SER A 51 10.45 -2.18 -1.80
C SER A 51 11.16 -1.02 -2.51
N SER A 52 11.59 -1.21 -3.76
CA SER A 52 12.16 -0.16 -4.59
C SER A 52 11.14 0.74 -5.29
N MET A 53 9.85 0.36 -5.32
CA MET A 53 8.79 1.08 -6.03
C MET A 53 8.33 2.32 -5.26
N SER A 54 7.93 3.38 -5.98
CA SER A 54 7.37 4.59 -5.37
C SER A 54 6.14 4.27 -4.54
N VAL A 55 5.30 3.35 -5.03
CA VAL A 55 4.06 2.95 -4.34
C VAL A 55 4.24 2.18 -3.04
N VAL A 56 5.47 1.75 -2.73
CA VAL A 56 5.81 1.14 -1.43
C VAL A 56 6.48 2.15 -0.50
N ARG A 57 7.21 3.11 -1.05
CA ARG A 57 8.01 4.07 -0.27
C ARG A 57 7.23 5.29 0.17
N ASP A 58 6.38 5.80 -0.71
CA ASP A 58 5.68 7.06 -0.51
C ASP A 58 4.26 6.84 -0.02
N GLU A 59 3.70 7.85 0.65
CA GLU A 59 2.35 7.75 1.21
C GLU A 59 1.30 8.31 0.23
N SER A 60 0.46 7.42 -0.30
CA SER A 60 -0.66 7.79 -1.19
C SER A 60 -1.72 8.64 -0.48
N PHE A 61 -1.98 8.36 0.81
CA PHE A 61 -3.15 8.85 1.56
C PHE A 61 -4.49 8.58 0.84
N GLY A 62 -4.53 7.59 -0.05
CA GLY A 62 -5.70 7.14 -0.77
C GLY A 62 -6.16 5.75 -0.32
N PRO A 63 -7.28 5.25 -0.85
CA PRO A 63 -7.76 3.90 -0.58
C PRO A 63 -6.95 2.87 -1.41
N VAL A 64 -5.63 2.83 -1.19
CA VAL A 64 -4.66 2.01 -1.96
C VAL A 64 -3.89 1.11 -1.01
N LEU A 65 -3.84 -0.18 -1.33
CA LEU A 65 -3.06 -1.20 -0.63
C LEU A 65 -1.99 -1.77 -1.57
N THR A 66 -0.76 -1.88 -1.11
CA THR A 66 0.31 -2.64 -1.77
C THR A 66 0.50 -4.00 -1.11
N VAL A 67 0.89 -4.99 -1.90
CA VAL A 67 1.19 -6.35 -1.43
C VAL A 67 2.61 -6.74 -1.83
N GLU A 68 3.42 -7.02 -0.82
CA GLU A 68 4.77 -7.56 -0.97
C GLU A 68 4.85 -8.96 -0.37
N ARG A 69 5.75 -9.79 -0.91
CA ARG A 69 5.99 -11.16 -0.42
C ARG A 69 7.32 -11.21 0.33
N PHE A 70 7.37 -12.00 1.39
CA PHE A 70 8.58 -12.33 2.13
C PHE A 70 8.65 -13.84 2.36
N ARG A 71 9.85 -14.36 2.64
CA ARG A 71 10.11 -15.80 2.83
C ARG A 71 10.23 -16.19 4.30
N ASP A 72 10.71 -15.29 5.14
CA ASP A 72 10.96 -15.56 6.56
C ASP A 72 10.74 -14.33 7.45
N GLU A 73 10.82 -14.56 8.77
CA GLU A 73 10.60 -13.53 9.80
C GLU A 73 11.60 -12.37 9.68
N ASP A 74 12.85 -12.66 9.32
CA ASP A 74 13.90 -11.65 9.23
C ASP A 74 13.72 -10.75 8.01
N GLU A 75 13.33 -11.34 6.87
CA GLU A 75 12.98 -10.61 5.67
C GLU A 75 11.75 -9.72 5.89
N ALA A 76 10.71 -10.23 6.56
CA ALA A 76 9.53 -9.43 6.89
C ALA A 76 9.87 -8.20 7.73
N VAL A 77 10.68 -8.38 8.79
CA VAL A 77 11.14 -7.27 9.64
C VAL A 77 12.00 -6.29 8.86
N ARG A 78 12.89 -6.78 7.99
CA ARG A 78 13.75 -5.93 7.16
C ARG A 78 12.92 -5.07 6.22
N LEU A 79 11.93 -5.65 5.53
CA LEU A 79 11.04 -4.93 4.61
C LEU A 79 10.15 -3.93 5.35
N ALA A 80 9.52 -4.34 6.47
CA ALA A 80 8.69 -3.45 7.28
C ALA A 80 9.47 -2.23 7.82
N ASN A 81 10.75 -2.43 8.12
CA ASN A 81 11.66 -1.37 8.52
C ASN A 81 12.33 -0.66 7.32
N ASP A 82 12.12 -1.03 6.06
CA ASP A 82 12.73 -0.36 4.89
C ASP A 82 11.93 0.88 4.48
N THR A 83 11.73 1.78 5.44
CA THR A 83 10.97 3.02 5.28
C THR A 83 11.54 4.14 6.15
N VAL A 84 11.27 5.37 5.75
CA VAL A 84 11.59 6.60 6.52
C VAL A 84 10.54 6.90 7.60
N TYR A 85 9.41 6.18 7.59
CA TYR A 85 8.30 6.33 8.53
C TYR A 85 8.41 5.35 9.72
N GLY A 86 7.51 5.48 10.69
CA GLY A 86 7.49 4.65 11.92
C GLY A 86 6.28 4.95 12.83
N LEU A 87 5.10 5.15 12.24
CA LEU A 87 3.91 5.57 13.01
C LEU A 87 3.25 4.40 13.75
N ALA A 88 2.90 3.34 13.01
CA ALA A 88 2.23 2.16 13.53
C ALA A 88 2.42 0.97 12.58
N GLY A 89 2.30 -0.24 13.12
CA GLY A 89 2.33 -1.49 12.36
C GLY A 89 1.57 -2.60 13.08
N ALA A 90 1.29 -3.69 12.38
CA ALA A 90 0.59 -4.84 12.92
C ALA A 90 1.25 -6.14 12.49
N VAL A 91 1.21 -7.14 13.36
CA VAL A 91 1.67 -8.50 13.09
C VAL A 91 0.49 -9.45 13.25
N TRP A 92 0.16 -10.20 12.19
CA TRP A 92 -0.94 -11.16 12.22
C TRP A 92 -0.41 -12.60 12.19
N THR A 93 -0.59 -13.34 13.28
CA THR A 93 -0.14 -14.72 13.43
C THR A 93 -0.88 -15.39 14.58
N GLN A 94 -1.05 -16.72 14.53
CA GLN A 94 -1.56 -17.52 15.66
C GLN A 94 -0.48 -17.88 16.68
N ASP A 95 0.81 -17.73 16.33
CA ASP A 95 1.95 -17.95 17.22
C ASP A 95 2.25 -16.67 18.02
N GLY A 96 1.87 -16.65 19.30
CA GLY A 96 2.08 -15.52 20.20
C GLY A 96 3.56 -15.19 20.44
N GLY A 97 4.46 -16.18 20.37
CA GLY A 97 5.89 -15.96 20.47
C GLY A 97 6.45 -15.26 19.24
N ARG A 98 6.00 -15.67 18.04
CA ARG A 98 6.31 -14.96 16.79
C ARG A 98 5.78 -13.54 16.80
N ALA A 99 4.54 -13.33 17.27
CA ALA A 99 3.96 -11.98 17.36
C ALA A 99 4.86 -11.04 18.19
N HIS A 100 5.28 -11.48 19.38
CA HIS A 100 6.15 -10.67 20.24
C HIS A 100 7.54 -10.44 19.64
N ARG A 101 8.18 -11.47 19.07
CA ARG A 101 9.52 -11.35 18.47
C ARG A 101 9.54 -10.37 17.29
N VAL A 102 8.55 -10.43 16.41
CA VAL A 102 8.45 -9.50 15.28
C VAL A 102 8.15 -8.10 15.79
N ALA A 103 7.13 -7.94 16.64
CA ALA A 103 6.73 -6.64 17.17
C ALA A 103 7.88 -5.91 17.89
N SER A 104 8.72 -6.62 18.66
CA SER A 104 9.87 -6.02 19.34
C SER A 104 11.00 -5.56 18.41
N ARG A 105 10.94 -5.89 17.12
CA ARG A 105 11.96 -5.56 16.11
C ARG A 105 11.48 -4.50 15.11
N LEU A 106 10.21 -4.08 15.17
CA LEU A 106 9.69 -2.99 14.35
C LEU A 106 10.05 -1.63 14.98
N ARG A 107 10.38 -0.65 14.14
CA ARG A 107 10.81 0.70 14.53
C ARG A 107 9.66 1.69 14.59
#